data_AF-A0A5E4KH30-F1
#
_entry.id   AF-A0A5E4KH30-F1
#
_cell.length_a   1.000
_cell.length_b   1.000
_cell.length_c   1.000
_cell.angle_alpha   90.00
_cell.angle_beta   90.00
_cell.angle_gamma   90.00
#
_symmetry.space_group_name_H-M   'P 1'
#
loop_
_entity.id
_entity.type
_entity.pdbx_description
1 polymer ?
#
loop_
_entity_poly.entity_id
_entity_poly.type
_entity_poly.pdbx_seq_one_letter_code
_entity_poly.pdbx_strand_id
1 'polypeptide(L)' 'MTCARQYKCPNCKHTIQIASADFIKGIAMASCGGCGRDAFAIEETLLK' A
#
# COMPACT_ATOMS: atom_id res chain seq x y z
N MET A 1 8.38 5.17 -16.42
CA MET A 1 9.04 4.54 -15.26
C MET A 1 8.04 4.58 -14.11
N THR A 2 7.26 3.52 -13.91
CA THR A 2 6.24 3.46 -12.85
C THR A 2 6.94 3.15 -11.53
N CYS A 3 7.13 4.17 -10.69
CA CYS A 3 7.66 4.00 -9.34
C CYS A 3 6.62 3.25 -8.49
N ALA A 4 6.70 1.92 -8.48
CA ALA A 4 5.95 1.09 -7.54
C ALA A 4 6.48 1.37 -6.13
N ARG A 5 5.68 2.03 -5.30
CA ARG A 5 6.01 2.26 -3.89
C ARG A 5 5.75 0.95 -3.13
N GLN A 6 6.65 0.59 -2.22
CA GLN A 6 6.53 -0.63 -1.44
C GLN A 6 5.99 -0.28 -0.05
N TYR A 7 4.82 -0.81 0.29
CA TYR A 7 4.26 -0.71 1.63
C TYR A 7 4.52 -1.98 2.41
N LYS A 8 5.11 -1.85 3.59
CA LYS A 8 5.30 -2.99 4.49
C LYS A 8 4.13 -3.06 5.45
N CYS A 9 3.35 -4.15 5.38
CA CYS A 9 2.24 -4.35 6.30
C CYS A 9 2.75 -4.34 7.75
N PRO A 10 2.24 -3.47 8.63
CA PRO A 10 2.70 -3.40 10.02
C PRO A 10 2.35 -4.66 10.83
N ASN A 11 1.41 -5.47 10.35
CA ASN A 11 0.92 -6.65 11.07
C ASN A 11 1.74 -7.90 10.74
N CYS A 12 1.84 -8.27 9.46
CA CYS A 12 2.53 -9.49 9.02
C CYS A 12 3.89 -9.23 8.36
N LYS A 13 4.33 -7.97 8.28
CA LYS A 13 5.58 -7.55 7.62
C LYS A 13 5.66 -7.90 6.12
N HIS A 14 4.55 -8.32 5.53
CA HIS A 14 4.45 -8.63 4.11
C HIS A 14 4.58 -7.34 3.29
N THR A 15 5.37 -7.41 2.22
CA THR A 15 5.57 -6.27 1.33
C THR A 15 4.48 -6.25 0.27
N ILE A 16 3.77 -5.15 0.18
CA ILE A 16 2.73 -4.90 -0.80
C ILE A 16 3.27 -3.88 -1.78
N GLN A 17 3.21 -4.19 -3.07
CA GLN A 17 3.53 -3.22 -4.11
C GLN A 17 2.30 -2.40 -4.41
N ILE A 18 2.43 -1.08 -4.31
CA ILE A 18 1.37 -0.12 -4.60
C ILE A 18 1.87 0.77 -5.72
N ALA A 19 1.13 0.82 -6.83
CA ALA A 19 1.49 1.71 -7.90
C ALA A 19 1.09 3.14 -7.53
N SER A 20 1.84 4.13 -8.04
CA SER A 20 1.49 5.54 -7.87
C SER A 20 0.10 5.86 -8.45
N ALA A 21 -0.36 5.07 -9.40
CA ALA A 21 -1.70 5.17 -10.01
C ALA A 21 -2.83 4.73 -9.07
N ASP A 22 -2.55 3.95 -8.01
CA ASP A 22 -3.55 3.54 -7.03
C ASP A 22 -3.88 4.65 -6.02
N PHE A 23 -3.12 5.75 -5.99
CA PHE A 23 -3.39 6.88 -5.10
C PHE A 23 -4.45 7.80 -5.70
N ILE A 24 -5.64 7.76 -5.12
CA ILE A 24 -6.71 8.70 -5.44
C ILE A 24 -6.70 9.78 -4.36
N LYS A 25 -6.39 11.03 -4.74
CA LYS A 25 -6.19 12.16 -3.80
C LYS A 25 -5.15 11.88 -2.71
N GLY A 26 -4.07 11.15 -3.04
CA GLY A 26 -3.00 10.84 -2.08
C GLY A 26 -3.33 9.71 -1.10
N ILE A 27 -4.43 8.99 -1.32
CA ILE A 27 -4.77 7.78 -0.56
C ILE A 27 -4.88 6.61 -1.53
N ALA A 28 -4.14 5.53 -1.28
CA ALA A 28 -4.29 4.27 -1.99
C ALA A 28 -5.03 3.25 -1.13
N MET A 29 -5.99 2.54 -1.70
CA MET A 29 -6.57 1.37 -1.05
C MET A 29 -5.73 0.15 -1.39
N ALA A 30 -5.18 -0.50 -0.38
CA ALA A 30 -4.49 -1.77 -0.55
C ALA A 30 -5.01 -2.80 0.43
N SER A 31 -5.07 -4.05 0.01
CA SER A 31 -5.35 -5.19 0.87
C SER A 31 -4.06 -5.96 1.11
N CYS A 32 -3.91 -6.51 2.31
CA CYS A 32 -2.75 -7.34 2.60
C CYS A 32 -3.14 -8.81 2.45
N GLY A 33 -2.82 -9.38 1.28
CA GLY A 33 -3.05 -10.81 1.02
C GLY A 33 -2.31 -11.73 1.99
N GLY A 34 -1.23 -11.27 2.63
CA GLY A 34 -0.44 -12.07 3.57
C GLY A 34 -1.07 -12.27 4.96
N CYS A 35 -1.86 -11.31 5.45
CA CYS A 35 -2.59 -11.46 6.73
C CYS A 35 -4.10 -11.49 6.59
N GLY A 36 -4.62 -11.42 5.37
CA GLY A 36 -6.06 -11.39 5.10
C GLY A 36 -6.73 -10.12 5.64
N ARG A 37 -5.99 -9.04 5.87
CA ARG A 37 -6.59 -7.76 6.23
C ARG A 37 -7.36 -7.24 5.03
N ASP A 38 -8.66 -7.00 5.26
CA ASP A 38 -9.55 -6.28 4.36
C ASP A 38 -8.93 -4.95 3.93
N ALA A 39 -9.35 -4.45 2.76
CA ALA A 39 -8.78 -3.27 2.13
C ALA A 39 -8.66 -2.09 3.12
N PHE A 40 -7.44 -1.56 3.25
CA PHE A 40 -7.14 -0.43 4.12
C PHE A 40 -6.56 0.72 3.29
N ALA A 41 -6.80 1.93 3.78
CA ALA A 41 -6.27 3.14 3.20
C ALA A 41 -4.79 3.33 3.60
N ILE A 42 -3.97 3.68 2.63
CA ILE A 42 -2.56 4.00 2.79
C ILE A 42 -2.36 5.41 2.25
N GLU A 43 -1.98 6.31 3.15
CA GLU A 43 -1.64 7.67 2.76
C GLU A 43 -0.28 7.69 2.05
N GLU A 44 -0.20 8.50 1.00
CA GLU A 44 1.01 8.71 0.21
C GLU A 44 2.19 9.16 1.09
N THR A 45 1.91 9.96 2.11
CA THR A 45 2.87 10.51 3.07
C THR A 45 3.54 9.45 3.95
N LEU A 46 2.94 8.27 4.07
CA LEU A 46 3.47 7.14 4.85
C LEU A 46 4.41 6.24 4.05
N LEU A 47 4.49 6.43 2.73
CA LEU A 47 5.37 5.67 1.84
C LEU A 47 6.66 6.44 1.63
N LYS A 48 7.70 5.99 2.32
CA LYS A 48 9.07 6.48 2.15
C LYS A 48 9.72 5.95 0.88
#